data_AF-A0AAC8QQQ0-F1
#
_entry.id   AF-A0AAC8QQQ0-F1
#
_cell.length_a   1.000
_cell.length_b   1.000
_cell.length_c   1.000
_cell.angle_alpha   90.00
_cell.angle_beta   90.00
_cell.angle_gamma   90.00
#
_symmetry.space_group_name_H-M   'P 1'
#
loop_
_entity.id
_entity.type
_entity.pdbx_description
1 polymer ?
#
loop_
_entity_poly.entity_id
_entity_poly.type
_entity_poly.pdbx_seq_one_letter_code
_entity_poly.pdbx_strand_id
1 'polypeptide(L)'
;MSILDFIGNGLSKADKVYIHPLIPRSKTSNAISAYCYDISHDDILVLVDDTVFGSSKNGLVITKDKIYCKGQLGKVRISRSFLPKLTR
;
A
#
# COMPACT_ATOMS: atom_id res chain seq x y z
N MET A 1 5.30 20.48 12.89
CA MET A 1 4.83 19.43 11.97
C MET A 1 5.25 18.09 12.54
N SER A 2 4.29 17.20 12.80
CA SER A 2 4.61 15.80 13.13
C SER A 2 5.10 15.09 11.88
N ILE A 3 5.93 14.06 12.06
CA ILE A 3 6.27 13.13 10.97
C ILE A 3 5.01 12.49 10.37
N LEU A 4 3.96 12.31 11.18
CA LEU A 4 2.67 11.79 10.74
C LEU A 4 1.96 12.77 9.79
N ASP A 5 2.05 14.08 10.06
CA ASP A 5 1.45 15.11 9.20
C ASP A 5 2.21 15.20 7.86
N PHE A 6 3.53 15.06 7.92
CA PHE A 6 4.38 15.08 6.73
C PHE A 6 4.11 13.86 5.84
N ILE A 7 4.05 12.67 6.44
CA ILE A 7 3.73 11.42 5.74
C ILE A 7 2.31 11.50 5.19
N GLY A 8 1.32 11.87 6.00
CA GLY A 8 -0.08 11.97 5.57
C GLY A 8 -0.29 12.97 4.43
N ASN A 9 0.18 14.22 4.59
CA ASN A 9 -0.01 15.27 3.58
C ASN A 9 0.91 15.13 2.37
N GLY A 10 2.11 14.57 2.54
CA GLY A 10 3.06 14.37 1.45
C GLY A 10 2.69 13.17 0.59
N LEU A 11 2.40 12.01 1.22
CA LEU A 11 2.04 10.80 0.49
C LEU A 11 0.65 10.89 -0.15
N SER A 12 -0.33 11.54 0.50
CA SER A 12 -1.66 11.73 -0.13
C SER A 12 -1.62 12.61 -1.39
N LYS A 13 -0.56 13.43 -1.55
CA LYS A 13 -0.33 14.21 -2.76
C LYS A 13 0.46 13.45 -3.83
N ALA A 14 1.04 12.30 -3.48
CA ALA A 14 1.68 11.45 -4.48
C ALA A 14 0.60 10.82 -5.35
N ASP A 15 0.77 10.92 -6.67
CA ASP A 15 -0.17 10.34 -7.61
C ASP A 15 -0.36 8.85 -7.33
N LYS A 16 -1.63 8.42 -7.30
CA LYS A 16 -2.03 7.02 -7.15
C LYS A 16 -1.62 6.37 -5.81
N VAL A 17 -1.37 7.16 -4.76
CA VAL A 17 -1.22 6.69 -3.39
C VAL A 17 -2.47 7.04 -2.57
N TYR A 18 -3.05 6.05 -1.92
CA TYR A 18 -4.27 6.17 -1.10
C TYR A 18 -3.98 5.66 0.31
N ILE A 19 -4.49 6.38 1.32
CA ILE A 19 -4.21 6.10 2.73
C ILE A 19 -5.54 6.03 3.49
N HIS A 20 -5.68 5.03 4.37
CA HIS A 20 -6.84 4.88 5.24
C HIS A 20 -7.06 6.15 6.09
N PRO A 21 -8.31 6.61 6.29
CA PRO A 21 -9.58 6.02 5.82
C PRO A 21 -10.00 6.48 4.42
N LEU A 22 -9.18 7.25 3.72
CA LEU A 22 -9.51 7.93 2.46
C LEU A 22 -9.15 7.08 1.23
N ILE A 23 -9.52 5.81 1.22
CA ILE A 23 -9.30 4.90 0.08
C ILE A 23 -10.65 4.63 -0.60
N PRO A 24 -10.79 4.81 -1.94
CA PRO A 24 -12.03 4.44 -2.61
C PRO A 24 -12.29 2.93 -2.55
N ARG A 25 -13.53 2.51 -2.22
CA ARG A 25 -13.91 1.08 -2.13
C ARG A 25 -13.67 0.30 -3.43
N SER A 26 -13.84 0.94 -4.58
CA SER A 26 -13.58 0.33 -5.89
C SER A 26 -12.09 -0.05 -6.05
N LYS A 27 -11.19 0.76 -5.51
CA LYS A 27 -9.73 0.55 -5.57
C LYS A 27 -9.32 -0.63 -4.70
N THR A 28 -9.81 -0.69 -3.46
CA THR A 28 -9.55 -1.83 -2.57
C THR A 28 -10.16 -3.11 -3.09
N SER A 29 -11.40 -3.08 -3.62
CA SER A 29 -12.04 -4.26 -4.20
C SER A 29 -11.23 -4.83 -5.36
N ASN A 30 -10.68 -3.97 -6.23
CA ASN A 30 -9.82 -4.40 -7.33
C ASN A 30 -8.49 -4.98 -6.84
N ALA A 31 -7.86 -4.40 -5.82
CA ALA A 31 -6.62 -4.93 -5.25
C ALA A 31 -6.85 -6.30 -4.56
N ILE A 32 -7.90 -6.41 -3.72
CA ILE A 32 -8.27 -7.63 -2.98
C ILE A 32 -8.53 -8.77 -3.95
N SER A 33 -9.33 -8.53 -4.99
CA SER A 33 -9.63 -9.53 -6.02
C SER A 33 -8.44 -9.90 -6.91
N ALA A 34 -7.38 -9.09 -6.93
CA ALA A 34 -6.26 -9.28 -7.86
C ALA A 34 -5.00 -9.86 -7.21
N TYR A 35 -4.70 -9.55 -5.94
CA TYR A 35 -3.45 -9.97 -5.28
C TYR A 35 -3.40 -9.92 -3.75
N CYS A 36 -4.36 -9.32 -3.06
CA CYS A 36 -4.42 -9.34 -1.59
C CYS A 36 -5.71 -10.03 -1.10
N TYR A 37 -5.80 -11.33 -1.35
CA TYR A 37 -6.93 -12.15 -0.91
C TYR A 37 -7.02 -12.22 0.64
N ASP A 38 -8.21 -12.57 1.14
CA ASP A 38 -8.51 -12.80 2.56
C ASP A 38 -8.36 -11.58 3.48
N ILE A 39 -8.43 -10.36 2.94
CA ILE A 39 -8.53 -9.13 3.73
C ILE A 39 -9.74 -8.29 3.28
N SER A 40 -10.17 -7.38 4.15
CA SER A 40 -11.25 -6.44 3.91
C SER A 40 -10.72 -5.04 3.55
N HIS A 41 -11.65 -4.14 3.21
CA HIS A 41 -11.34 -2.73 2.93
C HIS A 41 -10.62 -2.05 4.11
N ASP A 42 -11.04 -2.35 5.33
CA ASP A 42 -10.57 -1.67 6.55
C ASP A 42 -9.20 -2.19 7.03
N ASP A 43 -8.77 -3.34 6.51
CA ASP A 43 -7.44 -3.89 6.79
C ASP A 43 -6.33 -3.16 6.01
N ILE A 44 -6.69 -2.46 4.92
CA ILE A 44 -5.74 -1.77 4.04
C ILE A 44 -5.43 -0.39 4.62
N LEU A 45 -4.17 -0.20 5.03
CA LEU A 45 -3.66 1.07 5.53
C LEU A 45 -3.16 1.98 4.41
N VAL A 46 -2.48 1.38 3.42
CA VAL A 46 -1.92 2.09 2.26
C VAL A 46 -2.15 1.26 1.00
N LEU A 47 -2.58 1.91 -0.06
CA LEU A 47 -2.68 1.35 -1.41
C LEU A 47 -1.89 2.25 -2.37
N VAL A 48 -0.92 1.67 -3.08
CA VAL A 48 -0.18 2.30 -4.18
C VAL A 48 -0.62 1.62 -5.47
N ASP A 49 -1.20 2.38 -6.39
CA ASP A 49 -1.73 1.87 -7.65
C ASP A 49 -0.72 2.06 -8.80
N ASP A 50 -0.19 0.94 -9.30
CA ASP A 50 0.81 0.89 -10.38
C ASP A 50 0.18 0.60 -11.76
N THR A 51 -1.15 0.69 -11.87
CA THR A 51 -1.80 0.45 -13.17
C THR A 51 -1.80 1.72 -14.02
N VAL A 52 -1.54 1.57 -15.32
CA VAL A 52 -1.56 2.68 -16.30
C VAL A 52 -2.87 3.46 -16.20
N PHE A 53 -4.01 2.75 -16.19
CA PHE A 53 -5.35 3.32 -16.16
C PHE A 53 -5.97 3.45 -14.76
N GLY A 54 -5.20 3.26 -13.67
CA GLY A 54 -5.70 3.46 -12.31
C GLY A 54 -6.81 2.48 -11.90
N SER A 55 -6.72 1.21 -12.24
CA SER A 55 -7.62 0.16 -11.73
C SER A 55 -7.19 -0.42 -10.38
N SER A 56 -5.95 -0.22 -9.93
CA SER A 56 -5.37 -0.85 -8.72
C SER A 56 -5.28 -2.37 -8.74
N LYS A 57 -5.43 -3.00 -9.92
CA LYS A 57 -5.23 -4.45 -10.09
C LYS A 57 -3.75 -4.87 -10.10
N ASN A 58 -2.84 -3.90 -10.16
CA ASN A 58 -1.40 -4.00 -9.90
C ASN A 58 -1.01 -2.89 -8.93
N GLY A 59 0.02 -3.11 -8.13
CA GLY A 59 0.48 -2.17 -7.12
C GLY A 59 0.90 -2.84 -5.82
N LEU A 60 0.90 -2.04 -4.76
CA LEU A 60 1.34 -2.41 -3.42
C LEU A 60 0.23 -2.09 -2.40
N VAL A 61 -0.06 -3.05 -1.52
CA VAL A 61 -0.96 -2.89 -0.37
C VAL A 61 -0.18 -3.13 0.91
N ILE A 62 -0.35 -2.24 1.89
CA ILE A 62 0.20 -2.38 3.25
C ILE A 62 -0.97 -2.53 4.22
N THR A 63 -0.95 -3.59 5.00
CA THR A 63 -1.83 -3.81 6.16
C THR A 63 -1.02 -3.61 7.45
N LYS A 64 -1.61 -3.92 8.60
CA LYS A 64 -0.89 -3.90 9.89
C LYS A 64 0.25 -4.92 9.95
N ASP A 65 0.14 -6.02 9.22
CA ASP A 65 0.95 -7.21 9.39
C ASP A 65 1.59 -7.72 8.10
N LYS A 66 1.13 -7.27 6.92
CA LYS A 66 1.56 -7.79 5.62
C LYS A 66 1.77 -6.68 4.60
N ILE A 67 2.64 -6.98 3.63
CA ILE A 67 2.81 -6.20 2.41
C ILE A 67 2.50 -7.13 1.23
N TYR A 68 1.54 -6.74 0.42
CA TYR A 68 1.14 -7.44 -0.81
C TYR A 68 1.63 -6.66 -2.01
N CYS A 69 2.19 -7.35 -3.01
CA CYS A 69 2.74 -6.72 -4.20
C CYS A 69 2.37 -7.52 -5.46
N LYS A 70 1.94 -6.83 -6.52
CA LYS A 70 1.73 -7.40 -7.84
C LYS A 70 2.10 -6.40 -8.93
N GLY A 71 2.82 -6.85 -9.95
CA GLY A 71 3.27 -6.01 -11.07
C GLY A 71 4.75 -5.68 -11.00
N GLN A 72 5.19 -4.74 -11.84
CA GLN A 72 6.58 -4.28 -11.89
C GLN A 72 6.78 -3.09 -10.94
N LEU A 73 6.43 -3.28 -9.67
CA LEU A 73 6.97 -2.41 -8.64
C LEU A 73 8.49 -2.47 -8.79
N GLY A 74 9.11 -1.34 -9.11
CA GLY A 74 10.57 -1.24 -9.17
C GLY A 74 11.21 -1.80 -7.89
N LYS A 75 12.51 -2.08 -7.91
CA LYS A 75 13.24 -2.78 -6.84
C LYS A 75 12.77 -2.35 -5.43
N VAL A 76 11.90 -3.16 -4.81
CA VAL A 76 11.31 -2.86 -3.51
C VAL A 76 12.44 -2.91 -2.48
N ARG A 77 12.73 -1.75 -1.86
CA ARG A 77 13.75 -1.64 -0.82
C ARG A 77 13.04 -1.63 0.53
N ILE A 78 13.06 -2.76 1.22
CA ILE A 78 12.67 -2.81 2.63
C ILE A 78 13.88 -2.33 3.44
N SER A 79 13.72 -1.26 4.21
CA SER A 79 14.78 -0.83 5.13
C SER A 79 14.99 -1.92 6.17
N ARG A 80 16.25 -2.29 6.43
CA ARG A 80 16.63 -3.31 7.43
C ARG A 80 16.12 -2.98 8.83
N SER A 81 15.79 -1.72 9.12
CA SER A 81 15.17 -1.30 10.38
C SER A 81 13.78 -1.89 10.63
N PHE A 82 13.09 -2.38 9.59
CA PHE A 82 11.78 -3.01 9.68
C PHE A 82 11.84 -4.54 9.60
N LEU A 83 13.00 -5.12 9.33
CA LEU A 83 13.18 -6.56 9.50
C LEU A 83 13.33 -6.81 11.00
N PRO A 84 12.58 -7.76 11.61
CA PRO A 84 12.92 -8.24 12.94
C PRO A 84 14.41 -8.58 12.88
N LYS A 85 15.17 -8.22 13.92
CA LYS A 85 16.57 -8.59 14.04
C LYS A 85 16.64 -10.12 13.87
N LEU A 86 16.93 -10.58 12.66
CA LEU A 86 17.26 -11.96 12.36
C LEU A 86 18.67 -12.15 12.91
N THR A 87 18.74 -12.24 14.23
CA THR A 87 19.90 -12.69 14.97
C THR A 87 19.89 -14.21 14.95
N ARG A 88 20.72 -14.78 14.10
CA ARG A 88 21.69 -15.80 14.51
C ARG A 88 23.01 -15.51 13.81
#